data_AF-A0A2P6RG08-F1
#
_entry.id   AF-A0A2P6RG08-F1
#
_cell.length_a   1.000
_cell.length_b   1.000
_cell.length_c   1.000
_cell.angle_alpha   90.00
_cell.angle_beta   90.00
_cell.angle_gamma   90.00
#
_symmetry.space_group_name_H-M   'P 1'
#
loop_
_entity.id
_entity.type
_entity.pdbx_description
1 polymer ?
#
loop_
_entity_poly.entity_id
_entity_poly.type
_entity_poly.pdbx_seq_one_letter_code
_entity_poly.pdbx_strand_id
1 'polypeptide(L)'
;MSVLCGAECVMVLGCTRWLWRRCTYVGSDDSATWPLATPDEFEPVPRLCRLILAVYETDLHNPQLIPKGGYRPNPDGVVKRVTYEQTCGHAPPYLIYVDRDHRDIVLAIRGLNLVKESDYQLLLDNKLGMQMFDGGYVHHGLLKSAIWLLNEEGETLKRLWLENGPDYNMVFVGHSLGSGVAALLTVIVVNHRDRLGGIPRSQIRCYALAPARCMSLNLAVKYADVIQSVVLQDDFLPRTATPLEDIFKSIFCLPCLLFLVCLRDTFIPEDRKLRDPRRLYAPGRMYHIVERKFCRCGRYPPEVRTAIPVDGRFEHIVLSCHATSDHGIIWIEREAEKAVERMREMSSETITTAPKVQKLERLQTFEKEHKDALERAVSLNVPYAVTASEEASEDQKPEEAPQSETEDVSETKSKSTSGRTNWDHVVQKLFKKTESGDIQLNRESNALN
;
A
#
# COMPACT_ATOMS: atom_id res chain seq x y z
N MET A 1 17.41 40.25 -34.62
CA MET A 1 18.58 39.52 -34.08
C MET A 1 18.66 39.54 -32.54
N SER A 2 18.22 40.59 -31.83
CA SER A 2 18.29 40.62 -30.34
C SER A 2 17.19 39.83 -29.61
N VAL A 3 15.97 39.75 -30.16
CA VAL A 3 14.84 39.05 -29.52
C VAL A 3 14.98 37.52 -29.57
N LEU A 4 15.54 36.98 -30.66
CA LEU A 4 15.83 35.55 -30.81
C LEU A 4 16.93 35.09 -29.81
N CYS A 5 17.99 35.89 -29.64
CA CYS A 5 19.05 35.60 -28.68
C CYS A 5 18.54 35.64 -27.22
N GLY A 6 17.63 36.57 -26.90
CA GLY A 6 16.98 36.63 -25.58
C GLY A 6 16.07 35.42 -25.31
N ALA A 7 15.30 34.96 -26.31
CA ALA A 7 14.44 33.78 -26.19
C ALA A 7 15.26 32.49 -25.99
N GLU A 8 16.37 32.35 -26.71
CA GLU A 8 17.30 31.23 -26.55
C GLU A 8 17.95 31.23 -25.16
N CYS A 9 18.39 32.37 -24.63
CA CYS A 9 18.93 32.46 -23.29
C CYS A 9 17.90 32.12 -22.20
N VAL A 10 16.64 32.55 -22.35
CA VAL A 10 15.55 32.19 -21.42
C VAL A 10 15.26 30.70 -21.45
N MET A 11 15.26 30.08 -22.64
CA MET A 11 15.09 28.63 -22.79
C MET A 11 16.26 27.87 -22.16
N VAL A 12 17.51 28.29 -22.39
CA VAL A 12 18.69 27.67 -21.79
C VAL A 12 18.67 27.81 -20.27
N LEU A 13 18.41 29.01 -19.73
CA LEU A 13 18.30 29.22 -18.28
C LEU A 13 17.15 28.41 -17.67
N GLY A 14 16.02 28.30 -18.37
CA GLY A 14 14.90 27.46 -17.99
C GLY A 14 15.27 25.98 -17.93
N CYS A 15 15.90 25.45 -18.98
CA CYS A 15 16.39 24.07 -19.05
C CYS A 15 17.45 23.78 -18.00
N THR A 16 18.42 24.68 -17.79
CA THR A 16 19.47 24.52 -16.77
C THR A 16 18.87 24.57 -15.36
N ARG A 17 17.93 25.49 -15.08
CA ARG A 17 17.24 25.56 -13.79
C ARG A 17 16.38 24.33 -13.54
N TRP A 18 15.70 23.83 -14.57
CA TRP A 18 14.91 22.61 -14.50
C TRP A 18 15.81 21.39 -14.23
N LEU A 19 16.90 21.24 -15.01
CA LEU A 19 17.86 20.16 -14.86
C LEU A 19 18.51 20.20 -13.47
N TRP A 20 18.93 21.38 -13.01
CA TRP A 20 19.44 21.60 -11.66
C TRP A 20 18.42 21.13 -10.63
N ARG A 21 17.19 21.64 -10.66
CA ARG A 21 16.13 21.24 -9.70
C ARG A 21 15.89 19.73 -9.68
N ARG A 22 15.94 19.05 -10.84
CA ARG A 22 15.77 17.58 -10.93
C ARG A 22 16.97 16.81 -10.39
N CYS A 23 18.18 17.23 -10.72
CA CYS A 23 19.41 16.59 -10.25
C CYS A 23 19.68 16.85 -8.75
N THR A 24 19.12 17.93 -8.19
CA THR A 24 19.20 18.22 -6.76
C THR A 24 18.03 17.68 -5.95
N TYR A 25 17.00 17.15 -6.62
CA TYR A 25 15.82 16.61 -5.95
C TYR A 25 16.17 15.31 -5.22
N VAL A 26 15.79 15.21 -3.96
CA VAL A 26 15.98 14.03 -3.12
C VAL A 26 14.64 13.61 -2.52
N GLY A 27 14.47 12.34 -2.17
CA GLY A 27 13.20 11.84 -1.64
C GLY A 27 12.70 12.62 -0.43
N SER A 28 13.61 13.24 0.36
CA SER A 28 13.24 14.09 1.51
C SER A 28 12.36 15.28 1.13
N ASP A 29 12.44 15.76 -0.12
CA ASP A 29 11.66 16.88 -0.62
C ASP A 29 10.17 16.53 -0.78
N ASP A 30 9.85 15.27 -1.12
CA ASP A 30 8.45 14.78 -1.26
C ASP A 30 7.64 14.92 0.02
N SER A 31 8.32 14.86 1.16
CA SER A 31 7.73 14.82 2.50
C SER A 31 8.14 16.01 3.37
N ALA A 32 8.70 17.07 2.77
CA ALA A 32 9.25 18.19 3.52
C ALA A 32 8.22 18.91 4.40
N THR A 33 6.95 18.89 3.99
CA THR A 33 5.82 19.52 4.69
C THR A 33 5.06 18.57 5.61
N TRP A 34 5.43 17.29 5.65
CA TRP A 34 4.69 16.28 6.41
C TRP A 34 5.06 16.34 7.90
N PRO A 35 4.09 16.18 8.82
CA PRO A 35 4.37 16.09 10.25
C PRO A 35 5.20 14.84 10.59
N LEU A 36 5.87 14.88 11.74
CA LEU A 36 6.60 13.74 12.28
C LEU A 36 5.63 12.68 12.80
N ALA A 37 5.96 11.41 12.58
CA ALA A 37 5.23 10.28 13.17
C ALA A 37 5.54 10.13 14.66
N THR A 38 4.59 9.59 15.42
CA THR A 38 4.83 9.25 16.85
C THR A 38 5.46 7.86 16.97
N PRO A 39 6.18 7.57 18.09
CA PRO A 39 6.76 6.24 18.30
C PRO A 39 5.72 5.13 18.31
N ASP A 40 4.55 5.34 18.92
CA ASP A 40 3.49 4.31 19.02
C ASP A 40 2.92 3.92 17.64
N GLU A 41 2.83 4.87 16.71
CA GLU A 41 2.34 4.62 15.35
C GLU A 41 3.31 3.77 14.52
N PHE A 42 4.61 4.03 14.71
CA PHE A 42 5.65 3.46 13.86
C PHE A 42 6.31 2.23 14.48
N GLU A 43 6.08 1.97 15.76
CA GLU A 43 6.57 0.80 16.51
C GLU A 43 6.38 -0.54 15.80
N PRO A 44 5.24 -0.84 15.15
CA PRO A 44 5.05 -2.14 14.53
C PRO A 44 5.97 -2.39 13.33
N VAL A 45 6.45 -1.34 12.67
CA VAL A 45 7.12 -1.43 11.36
C VAL A 45 8.38 -2.30 11.40
N PRO A 46 9.37 -2.08 12.28
CA PRO A 46 10.55 -2.94 12.34
C PRO A 46 10.22 -4.41 12.61
N ARG A 47 9.27 -4.68 13.51
CA ARG A 47 8.80 -6.04 13.82
C ARG A 47 8.21 -6.73 12.60
N LEU A 48 7.34 -6.03 11.88
CA LEU A 48 6.70 -6.54 10.67
C LEU A 48 7.72 -6.73 9.53
N CYS A 49 8.76 -5.88 9.43
CA CYS A 49 9.87 -6.10 8.51
C CYS A 49 10.61 -7.43 8.79
N ARG A 50 10.80 -7.79 10.07
CA ARG A 50 11.42 -9.05 10.48
C ARG A 50 10.56 -10.26 10.13
N LEU A 51 9.24 -10.16 10.26
CA LEU A 51 8.33 -11.21 9.80
C LEU A 51 8.40 -11.40 8.29
N ILE A 52 8.51 -10.32 7.52
CA ILE A 52 8.75 -10.42 6.07
C ILE A 52 10.08 -11.08 5.78
N LEU A 53 11.18 -10.68 6.44
CA LEU A 53 12.49 -11.31 6.30
C LEU A 53 12.45 -12.81 6.60
N ALA A 54 11.66 -13.24 7.59
CA ALA A 54 11.45 -14.66 7.89
C ALA A 54 10.82 -15.44 6.71
N VAL A 55 10.01 -14.80 5.85
CA VAL A 55 9.50 -15.41 4.61
C VAL A 55 10.62 -15.67 3.59
N TYR A 56 11.72 -14.88 3.65
CA TYR A 56 12.88 -15.05 2.76
C TYR A 56 13.81 -16.19 3.20
N GLU A 57 13.81 -16.54 4.49
CA GLU A 57 14.68 -17.56 5.06
C GLU A 57 14.32 -18.96 4.61
N THR A 58 15.30 -19.87 4.46
CA THR A 58 15.01 -21.29 4.18
C THR A 58 14.64 -22.04 5.46
N ASP A 59 15.29 -21.71 6.57
CA ASP A 59 15.10 -22.33 7.89
C ASP A 59 14.97 -21.23 8.95
N LEU A 60 13.86 -21.25 9.69
CA LEU A 60 13.58 -20.24 10.74
C LEU A 60 14.33 -20.52 12.04
N HIS A 61 14.76 -21.76 12.28
CA HIS A 61 15.57 -22.09 13.45
C HIS A 61 17.04 -21.69 13.23
N ASN A 62 17.49 -21.69 11.98
CA ASN A 62 18.84 -21.28 11.60
C ASN A 62 18.83 -20.24 10.45
N PRO A 63 18.38 -19.00 10.73
CA PRO A 63 18.26 -17.96 9.71
C PRO A 63 19.65 -17.49 9.25
N GLN A 64 19.78 -17.27 7.94
CA GLN A 64 21.00 -16.75 7.32
C GLN A 64 21.14 -15.24 7.50
N LEU A 65 20.02 -14.51 7.50
CA LEU A 65 19.97 -13.08 7.74
C LEU A 65 19.58 -12.82 9.19
N ILE A 66 20.50 -12.26 9.97
CA ILE A 66 20.25 -11.85 11.35
C ILE A 66 20.20 -10.31 11.38
N PRO A 67 19.01 -9.70 11.57
CA PRO A 67 18.89 -8.26 11.74
C PRO A 67 19.70 -7.78 12.96
N LYS A 68 20.23 -6.56 12.89
CA LYS A 68 21.15 -6.02 13.91
C LYS A 68 20.51 -5.77 15.29
N GLY A 69 19.18 -5.89 15.41
CA GLY A 69 18.43 -5.79 16.67
C GLY A 69 18.26 -7.10 17.44
N GLY A 70 18.76 -8.24 16.95
CA GLY A 70 18.78 -9.52 17.68
C GLY A 70 17.41 -10.18 17.93
N TYR A 71 16.30 -9.47 17.75
CA TYR A 71 14.95 -10.00 17.87
C TYR A 71 14.61 -10.88 16.68
N ARG A 72 14.36 -12.16 16.93
CA ARG A 72 13.87 -13.12 15.94
C ARG A 72 12.38 -13.36 16.17
N PRO A 73 11.55 -13.41 15.12
CA PRO A 73 10.21 -13.96 15.27
C PRO A 73 10.30 -15.33 15.94
N ASN A 74 9.57 -15.51 17.05
CA ASN A 74 9.54 -16.80 17.73
C ASN A 74 8.96 -17.85 16.76
N PRO A 75 9.70 -18.91 16.39
CA PRO A 75 9.22 -19.94 15.46
C PRO A 75 7.90 -20.59 15.90
N ASP A 76 7.63 -20.66 17.21
CA ASP A 76 6.39 -21.24 17.76
C ASP A 76 5.13 -20.41 17.45
N GLY A 77 5.30 -19.16 17.00
CA GLY A 77 4.21 -18.32 16.50
C GLY A 77 3.82 -18.64 15.05
N VAL A 78 4.62 -19.42 14.32
CA VAL A 78 4.36 -19.74 12.91
C VAL A 78 3.24 -20.77 12.82
N VAL A 79 2.11 -20.36 12.25
CA VAL A 79 0.98 -21.27 11.98
C VAL A 79 1.16 -21.98 10.66
N LYS A 80 1.56 -21.24 9.62
CA LYS A 80 1.70 -21.77 8.27
C LYS A 80 2.76 -21.01 7.51
N ARG A 81 3.54 -21.74 6.71
CA ARG A 81 4.50 -21.18 5.77
C ARG A 81 4.26 -21.80 4.40
N VAL A 82 4.19 -20.96 3.37
CA VAL A 82 3.81 -21.39 2.02
C VAL A 82 4.84 -20.92 1.01
N THR A 83 5.40 -21.86 0.24
CA THR A 83 6.45 -21.61 -0.76
C THR A 83 5.89 -21.51 -2.18
N TYR A 84 6.73 -21.14 -3.14
CA TYR A 84 6.36 -21.06 -4.55
C TYR A 84 5.71 -22.36 -5.07
N GLU A 85 6.27 -23.50 -4.68
CA GLU A 85 5.80 -24.83 -5.09
C GLU A 85 4.37 -25.10 -4.64
N GLN A 86 3.97 -24.54 -3.50
CA GLN A 86 2.61 -24.67 -2.96
C GLN A 86 1.65 -23.62 -3.51
N THR A 87 2.13 -22.41 -3.80
CA THR A 87 1.31 -21.35 -4.41
C THR A 87 1.01 -21.58 -5.90
N CYS A 88 1.74 -22.48 -6.56
CA CYS A 88 1.67 -22.71 -8.00
C CYS A 88 1.78 -21.43 -8.85
N GLY A 89 2.45 -20.39 -8.33
CA GLY A 89 2.62 -19.11 -9.02
C GLY A 89 1.42 -18.15 -8.95
N HIS A 90 0.37 -18.47 -8.18
CA HIS A 90 -0.79 -17.56 -8.01
C HIS A 90 -0.57 -16.45 -6.98
N ALA A 91 0.40 -16.64 -6.08
CA ALA A 91 0.78 -15.64 -5.09
C ALA A 91 2.27 -15.74 -4.75
N PRO A 92 2.90 -14.63 -4.31
CA PRO A 92 4.21 -14.70 -3.69
C PRO A 92 4.18 -15.57 -2.42
N PRO A 93 5.30 -16.18 -2.01
CA PRO A 93 5.39 -16.91 -0.75
C PRO A 93 4.94 -16.06 0.44
N TYR A 94 4.39 -16.72 1.45
CA TYR A 94 3.86 -16.04 2.62
C TYR A 94 3.96 -16.88 3.90
N LEU A 95 3.73 -16.20 5.01
CA LEU A 95 3.77 -16.73 6.37
C LEU A 95 2.52 -16.26 7.13
N ILE A 96 1.83 -17.18 7.80
CA ILE A 96 0.80 -16.87 8.79
C ILE A 96 1.42 -17.02 10.17
N TYR A 97 1.36 -15.96 10.95
CA TYR A 97 2.03 -15.84 12.25
C TYR A 97 1.07 -15.31 13.32
N VAL A 98 1.12 -15.89 14.51
CA VAL A 98 0.39 -15.38 15.69
C VAL A 98 1.40 -14.77 16.65
N ASP A 99 1.40 -13.44 16.70
CA ASP A 99 2.19 -12.65 17.62
C ASP A 99 1.40 -12.45 18.91
N ARG A 100 1.68 -13.28 19.92
CA ARG A 100 0.97 -13.25 21.20
C ARG A 100 1.33 -12.03 22.06
N ASP A 101 2.53 -11.50 21.88
CA ASP A 101 3.02 -10.36 22.66
C ASP A 101 2.29 -9.08 22.25
N HIS A 102 2.03 -8.92 20.95
CA HIS A 102 1.34 -7.76 20.39
C HIS A 102 -0.15 -8.01 20.11
N ARG A 103 -0.61 -9.26 20.29
CA ARG A 103 -1.96 -9.72 19.96
C ARG A 103 -2.30 -9.48 18.48
N ASP A 104 -1.39 -9.84 17.59
CA ASP A 104 -1.57 -9.71 16.15
C ASP A 104 -1.64 -11.08 15.48
N ILE A 105 -2.60 -11.28 14.58
CA ILE A 105 -2.62 -12.36 13.59
C ILE A 105 -2.10 -11.77 12.30
N VAL A 106 -0.91 -12.19 11.88
CA VAL A 106 -0.17 -11.57 10.78
C VAL A 106 -0.12 -12.51 9.58
N LEU A 107 -0.57 -12.03 8.42
CA LEU A 107 -0.27 -12.64 7.12
C LEU A 107 0.81 -11.79 6.42
N ALA A 108 2.03 -12.34 6.36
CA ALA A 108 3.21 -11.69 5.82
C ALA A 108 3.53 -12.21 4.40
N ILE A 109 3.49 -11.35 3.40
CA ILE A 109 3.63 -11.68 1.97
C ILE A 109 4.95 -11.14 1.42
N ARG A 110 5.78 -12.02 0.90
CA ARG A 110 7.11 -11.69 0.36
C ARG A 110 7.01 -10.88 -0.95
N GLY A 111 8.04 -10.08 -1.21
CA GLY A 111 8.23 -9.41 -2.50
C GLY A 111 8.75 -10.33 -3.60
N LEU A 112 8.88 -9.80 -4.82
CA LEU A 112 9.25 -10.61 -5.97
C LEU A 112 10.60 -11.31 -5.81
N ASN A 113 10.72 -12.48 -6.43
CA ASN A 113 11.99 -13.16 -6.66
C ASN A 113 12.37 -13.01 -8.13
N LEU A 114 13.56 -12.43 -8.38
CA LEU A 114 14.03 -12.14 -9.74
C LEU A 114 14.16 -13.39 -10.64
N VAL A 115 14.23 -14.58 -10.05
CA VAL A 115 14.33 -15.86 -10.78
C VAL A 115 12.95 -16.46 -11.09
N LYS A 116 11.90 -16.07 -10.36
CA LYS A 116 10.58 -16.72 -10.46
C LYS A 116 9.71 -15.99 -11.48
N GLU A 117 9.50 -16.62 -12.63
CA GLU A 117 8.69 -16.06 -13.73
C GLU A 117 7.26 -15.72 -13.31
N SER A 118 6.65 -16.51 -12.42
CA SER A 118 5.29 -16.27 -11.91
C SER A 118 5.12 -14.90 -11.26
N ASP A 119 6.13 -14.39 -10.56
CA ASP A 119 6.07 -13.07 -9.92
C ASP A 119 6.05 -11.96 -10.96
N TYR A 120 6.79 -12.14 -12.06
CA TYR A 120 6.67 -11.24 -13.20
C TYR A 120 5.27 -11.34 -13.77
N GLN A 121 4.77 -12.53 -14.13
CA GLN A 121 3.42 -12.68 -14.71
C GLN A 121 2.35 -11.96 -13.90
N LEU A 122 2.40 -12.07 -12.57
CA LEU A 122 1.49 -11.38 -11.65
C LEU A 122 1.65 -9.85 -11.66
N LEU A 123 2.88 -9.35 -11.73
CA LEU A 123 3.19 -7.93 -11.94
C LEU A 123 2.76 -7.40 -13.33
N LEU A 124 2.82 -8.25 -14.36
CA LEU A 124 2.62 -7.83 -15.75
C LEU A 124 1.16 -7.95 -16.18
N ASP A 125 0.36 -8.69 -15.41
CA ASP A 125 -1.08 -8.83 -15.61
C ASP A 125 -1.84 -7.56 -15.19
N ASN A 126 -1.54 -6.43 -15.84
CA ASN A 126 -2.20 -5.15 -15.61
C ASN A 126 -2.27 -4.31 -16.87
N LYS A 127 -3.17 -4.70 -17.78
CA LYS A 127 -3.56 -3.83 -18.89
C LYS A 127 -4.20 -2.56 -18.32
N LEU A 128 -3.76 -1.40 -18.80
CA LEU A 128 -4.07 -0.09 -18.22
C LEU A 128 -5.58 0.16 -18.11
N GLY A 129 -6.09 0.25 -16.88
CA GLY A 129 -7.52 0.45 -16.60
C GLY A 129 -8.43 -0.74 -16.89
N MET A 130 -7.90 -1.96 -16.82
CA MET A 130 -8.69 -3.17 -17.08
C MET A 130 -9.64 -3.53 -15.92
N GLN A 131 -9.30 -3.15 -14.68
CA GLN A 131 -10.05 -3.59 -13.50
C GLN A 131 -10.53 -2.42 -12.65
N MET A 132 -11.84 -2.17 -12.67
CA MET A 132 -12.49 -1.39 -11.63
C MET A 132 -12.84 -2.28 -10.44
N PHE A 133 -12.78 -1.71 -9.25
CA PHE A 133 -13.05 -2.37 -7.99
C PHE A 133 -13.36 -1.31 -6.92
N ASP A 134 -14.50 -1.47 -6.22
CA ASP A 134 -14.94 -0.57 -5.15
C ASP A 134 -14.95 0.93 -5.55
N GLY A 135 -15.43 1.23 -6.76
CA GLY A 135 -15.49 2.62 -7.24
C GLY A 135 -14.14 3.22 -7.65
N GLY A 136 -13.06 2.43 -7.75
CA GLY A 136 -11.78 2.90 -8.30
C GLY A 136 -11.14 1.88 -9.24
N TYR A 137 -9.91 2.15 -9.68
CA TYR A 137 -9.13 1.22 -10.49
C TYR A 137 -8.04 0.56 -9.66
N VAL A 138 -7.82 -0.73 -9.89
CA VAL A 138 -6.80 -1.51 -9.18
C VAL A 138 -5.94 -2.31 -10.13
N HIS A 139 -4.77 -2.73 -9.66
CA HIS A 139 -3.88 -3.60 -10.41
C HIS A 139 -4.46 -5.02 -10.50
N HIS A 140 -4.72 -5.49 -11.72
CA HIS A 140 -5.50 -6.71 -11.93
C HIS A 140 -4.80 -7.99 -11.42
N GLY A 141 -3.51 -8.19 -11.73
CA GLY A 141 -2.75 -9.36 -11.25
C GLY A 141 -2.60 -9.41 -9.73
N LEU A 142 -2.35 -8.26 -9.10
CA LEU A 142 -2.32 -8.14 -7.64
C LEU A 142 -3.68 -8.47 -7.01
N LEU A 143 -4.78 -8.02 -7.63
CA LEU A 143 -6.13 -8.33 -7.17
C LEU A 143 -6.42 -9.83 -7.27
N LYS A 144 -6.10 -10.48 -8.40
CA LYS A 144 -6.25 -11.93 -8.55
C LYS A 144 -5.51 -12.70 -7.46
N SER A 145 -4.28 -12.28 -7.16
CA SER A 145 -3.47 -12.89 -6.12
C SER A 145 -4.08 -12.73 -4.72
N ALA A 146 -4.62 -11.54 -4.42
CA ALA A 146 -5.30 -11.27 -3.17
C ALA A 146 -6.55 -12.16 -3.00
N ILE A 147 -7.35 -12.31 -4.06
CA ILE A 147 -8.52 -13.21 -4.05
C ILE A 147 -8.10 -14.66 -3.83
N TRP A 148 -7.06 -15.11 -4.53
CA TRP A 148 -6.53 -16.46 -4.39
C TRP A 148 -6.09 -16.74 -2.95
N LEU A 149 -5.35 -15.81 -2.32
CA LEU A 149 -4.93 -15.95 -0.92
C LEU A 149 -6.12 -16.05 0.04
N LEU A 150 -7.19 -15.29 -0.19
CA LEU A 150 -8.40 -15.38 0.64
C LEU A 150 -9.14 -16.71 0.45
N ASN A 151 -9.17 -17.25 -0.78
CA ASN A 151 -9.72 -18.58 -1.07
C ASN A 151 -8.91 -19.71 -0.39
N GLU A 152 -7.61 -19.55 -0.26
CA GLU A 152 -6.73 -20.51 0.42
C GLU A 152 -6.74 -20.37 1.94
N GLU A 153 -6.64 -19.14 2.45
CA GLU A 153 -6.36 -18.89 3.87
C GLU A 153 -7.49 -18.24 4.64
N GLY A 154 -8.59 -17.82 3.99
CA GLY A 154 -9.70 -17.12 4.66
C GLY A 154 -10.27 -17.88 5.86
N GLU A 155 -10.46 -19.20 5.74
CA GLU A 155 -10.91 -20.05 6.86
C GLU A 155 -9.85 -20.18 7.97
N THR A 156 -8.57 -20.23 7.61
CA THR A 156 -7.48 -20.25 8.59
C THR A 156 -7.46 -18.94 9.38
N LEU A 157 -7.51 -17.80 8.70
CA LEU A 157 -7.51 -16.48 9.33
C LEU A 157 -8.75 -16.28 10.23
N LYS A 158 -9.93 -16.66 9.74
CA LYS A 158 -11.17 -16.63 10.52
C LYS A 158 -11.07 -17.49 11.77
N ARG A 159 -10.60 -18.74 11.65
CA ARG A 159 -10.42 -19.65 12.79
C ARG A 159 -9.46 -19.07 13.81
N LEU A 160 -8.30 -18.58 13.37
CA LEU A 160 -7.31 -17.97 14.27
C LEU A 160 -7.89 -16.79 15.04
N TRP A 161 -8.64 -15.91 14.37
CA TRP A 161 -9.25 -14.76 15.03
C TRP A 161 -10.31 -15.18 16.06
N LEU A 162 -11.18 -16.14 15.71
CA LEU A 162 -12.18 -16.67 16.64
C LEU A 162 -11.57 -17.38 17.86
N GLU A 163 -10.47 -18.12 17.67
CA GLU A 163 -9.80 -18.87 18.74
C GLU A 163 -8.99 -17.98 19.69
N ASN A 164 -8.32 -16.94 19.18
CA ASN A 164 -7.52 -16.02 19.99
C ASN A 164 -8.37 -14.92 20.64
N GLY A 165 -9.53 -14.62 20.07
CA GLY A 165 -10.52 -13.70 20.63
C GLY A 165 -10.45 -12.29 20.06
N PRO A 166 -11.44 -11.44 20.41
CA PRO A 166 -11.63 -10.12 19.82
C PRO A 166 -10.56 -9.11 20.23
N ASP A 167 -9.65 -9.43 21.15
CA ASP A 167 -8.55 -8.56 21.54
C ASP A 167 -7.41 -8.56 20.50
N TYR A 168 -7.46 -9.46 19.52
CA TYR A 168 -6.43 -9.59 18.49
C TYR A 168 -6.73 -8.75 17.26
N ASN A 169 -5.68 -8.14 16.70
CA ASN A 169 -5.76 -7.47 15.40
C ASN A 169 -5.51 -8.47 14.26
N MET A 170 -6.15 -8.21 13.11
CA MET A 170 -5.83 -8.87 11.85
C MET A 170 -4.90 -7.97 11.05
N VAL A 171 -3.65 -8.40 10.87
CA VAL A 171 -2.60 -7.59 10.24
C VAL A 171 -2.13 -8.23 8.94
N PHE A 172 -2.25 -7.49 7.85
CA PHE A 172 -1.68 -7.86 6.56
C PHE A 172 -0.39 -7.09 6.36
N VAL A 173 0.70 -7.75 6.01
CA VAL A 173 1.97 -7.07 5.70
C VAL A 173 2.52 -7.63 4.41
N GLY A 174 3.05 -6.75 3.57
CA GLY A 174 3.74 -7.18 2.36
C GLY A 174 4.87 -6.25 1.99
N HIS A 175 5.87 -6.79 1.31
CA HIS A 175 7.01 -6.03 0.79
C HIS A 175 7.01 -6.00 -0.74
N SER A 176 7.31 -4.85 -1.35
CA SER A 176 7.47 -4.72 -2.81
C SER A 176 6.25 -5.27 -3.55
N LEU A 177 6.38 -6.33 -4.34
CA LEU A 177 5.24 -7.03 -4.95
C LEU A 177 4.14 -7.45 -3.95
N GLY A 178 4.53 -8.08 -2.85
CA GLY A 178 3.61 -8.58 -1.83
C GLY A 178 2.85 -7.47 -1.11
N SER A 179 3.38 -6.25 -1.09
CA SER A 179 2.71 -5.10 -0.46
C SER A 179 1.39 -4.73 -1.16
N GLY A 180 1.37 -4.80 -2.49
CA GLY A 180 0.18 -4.47 -3.26
C GLY A 180 -0.87 -5.59 -3.19
N VAL A 181 -0.42 -6.85 -3.07
CA VAL A 181 -1.30 -7.98 -2.76
C VAL A 181 -1.93 -7.81 -1.37
N ALA A 182 -1.12 -7.50 -0.34
CA ALA A 182 -1.60 -7.26 1.02
C ALA A 182 -2.60 -6.09 1.08
N ALA A 183 -2.31 -4.99 0.37
CA ALA A 183 -3.20 -3.84 0.31
C ALA A 183 -4.56 -4.17 -0.31
N LEU A 184 -4.60 -4.84 -1.46
CA LEU A 184 -5.86 -5.21 -2.11
C LEU A 184 -6.63 -6.29 -1.34
N LEU A 185 -5.90 -7.23 -0.72
CA LEU A 185 -6.50 -8.21 0.20
C LEU A 185 -7.20 -7.49 1.36
N THR A 186 -6.55 -6.48 1.93
CA THR A 186 -7.13 -5.67 3.02
C THR A 186 -8.40 -4.97 2.58
N VAL A 187 -8.43 -4.38 1.38
CA VAL A 187 -9.65 -3.76 0.84
C VAL A 187 -10.79 -4.79 0.76
N ILE A 188 -10.54 -5.99 0.24
CA ILE A 188 -11.56 -7.05 0.16
C ILE A 188 -12.08 -7.41 1.56
N VAL A 189 -11.18 -7.61 2.53
CA VAL A 189 -11.54 -8.02 3.90
C VAL A 189 -12.35 -6.94 4.62
N VAL A 190 -11.99 -5.67 4.47
CA VAL A 190 -12.70 -4.54 5.11
C VAL A 190 -14.13 -4.39 4.58
N ASN A 191 -14.35 -4.68 3.29
CA ASN A 191 -15.69 -4.66 2.69
C ASN A 191 -16.54 -5.88 3.06
N HIS A 192 -15.93 -6.98 3.48
CA HIS A 192 -16.61 -8.27 3.69
C HIS A 192 -16.19 -8.90 5.02
N ARG A 193 -16.24 -8.09 6.09
CA ARG A 193 -15.78 -8.46 7.44
C ARG A 193 -16.51 -9.67 7.99
N ASP A 194 -17.79 -9.85 7.66
CA ASP A 194 -18.62 -11.01 8.01
C ASP A 194 -17.98 -12.35 7.58
N ARG A 195 -17.31 -12.36 6.42
CA ARG A 195 -16.65 -13.54 5.88
C ARG A 195 -15.41 -13.96 6.67
N LEU A 196 -14.80 -13.01 7.39
CA LEU A 196 -13.64 -13.27 8.26
C LEU A 196 -14.01 -13.29 9.75
N GLY A 197 -15.27 -13.53 10.10
CA GLY A 197 -15.73 -13.65 11.49
C GLY A 197 -16.37 -12.37 12.06
N GLY A 198 -16.54 -11.32 11.25
CA GLY A 198 -17.11 -10.04 11.69
C GLY A 198 -16.08 -9.13 12.36
N ILE A 199 -14.80 -9.26 11.99
CA ILE A 199 -13.70 -8.47 12.56
C ILE A 199 -14.02 -6.97 12.43
N PRO A 200 -14.01 -6.18 13.51
CA PRO A 200 -14.14 -4.73 13.43
C PRO A 200 -13.12 -4.10 12.47
N ARG A 201 -13.55 -3.12 11.67
CA ARG A 201 -12.65 -2.36 10.77
C ARG A 201 -11.45 -1.77 11.52
N SER A 202 -11.69 -1.32 12.76
CA SER A 202 -10.67 -0.77 13.65
C SER A 202 -9.57 -1.76 14.06
N GLN A 203 -9.77 -3.07 13.86
CA GLN A 203 -8.81 -4.14 14.18
C GLN A 203 -8.14 -4.73 12.93
N ILE A 204 -8.46 -4.22 11.74
CA ILE A 204 -7.81 -4.61 10.50
C ILE A 204 -6.75 -3.56 10.17
N ARG A 205 -5.52 -4.00 9.92
CA ARG A 205 -4.39 -3.13 9.56
C ARG A 205 -3.60 -3.73 8.41
N CYS A 206 -3.02 -2.87 7.58
CA CYS A 206 -2.16 -3.27 6.48
C CYS A 206 -0.88 -2.45 6.44
N TYR A 207 0.27 -3.11 6.43
CA TYR A 207 1.57 -2.47 6.28
C TYR A 207 2.16 -2.83 4.92
N ALA A 208 2.13 -1.86 4.01
CA ALA A 208 2.66 -1.98 2.66
C ALA A 208 4.09 -1.42 2.61
N LEU A 209 5.09 -2.29 2.74
CA LEU A 209 6.51 -1.91 2.81
C LEU A 209 7.09 -1.80 1.40
N ALA A 210 7.69 -0.65 1.08
CA ALA A 210 8.17 -0.32 -0.27
C ALA A 210 7.10 -0.61 -1.35
N PRO A 211 5.95 0.08 -1.30
CA PRO A 211 4.76 -0.37 -2.00
C PRO A 211 4.83 -0.27 -3.52
N ALA A 212 4.26 -1.28 -4.19
CA ALA A 212 3.87 -1.15 -5.59
C ALA A 212 2.63 -0.27 -5.70
N ARG A 213 2.54 0.56 -6.75
CA ARG A 213 1.32 1.32 -7.05
C ARG A 213 0.21 0.36 -7.49
N CYS A 214 -0.81 0.18 -6.67
CA CYS A 214 -1.79 -0.89 -6.84
C CYS A 214 -3.25 -0.43 -6.93
N MET A 215 -3.56 0.83 -6.63
CA MET A 215 -4.93 1.35 -6.63
C MET A 215 -5.00 2.83 -7.02
N SER A 216 -6.14 3.28 -7.55
CA SER A 216 -6.40 4.69 -7.87
C SER A 216 -6.37 5.59 -6.63
N LEU A 217 -6.19 6.89 -6.84
CA LEU A 217 -6.01 7.85 -5.74
C LEU A 217 -7.22 7.89 -4.79
N ASN A 218 -8.45 7.79 -5.31
CA ASN A 218 -9.64 7.75 -4.48
C ASN A 218 -9.62 6.56 -3.50
N LEU A 219 -9.22 5.37 -3.96
CA LEU A 219 -9.07 4.18 -3.11
C LEU A 219 -7.91 4.35 -2.12
N ALA A 220 -6.79 4.89 -2.57
CA ALA A 220 -5.64 5.14 -1.69
C ALA A 220 -6.02 6.07 -0.53
N VAL A 221 -6.85 7.08 -0.77
CA VAL A 221 -7.37 7.96 0.29
C VAL A 221 -8.45 7.26 1.11
N LYS A 222 -9.45 6.61 0.50
CA LYS A 222 -10.56 5.88 1.15
C LYS A 222 -10.08 4.87 2.21
N TYR A 223 -8.98 4.17 1.93
CA TYR A 223 -8.44 3.13 2.81
C TYR A 223 -7.24 3.59 3.64
N ALA A 224 -6.98 4.90 3.75
CA ALA A 224 -5.83 5.43 4.48
C ALA A 224 -5.91 5.29 6.01
N ASP A 225 -7.08 4.94 6.54
CA ASP A 225 -7.28 4.58 7.95
C ASP A 225 -6.77 3.17 8.28
N VAL A 226 -6.83 2.25 7.32
CA VAL A 226 -6.47 0.84 7.52
C VAL A 226 -5.18 0.43 6.81
N ILE A 227 -4.76 1.12 5.74
CA ILE A 227 -3.53 0.84 4.99
C ILE A 227 -2.46 1.90 5.28
N GLN A 228 -1.29 1.43 5.70
CA GLN A 228 -0.09 2.20 5.99
C GLN A 228 1.05 1.76 5.06
N SER A 229 1.44 2.64 4.15
CA SER A 229 2.59 2.46 3.27
C SER A 229 3.86 2.98 3.91
N VAL A 230 4.94 2.19 3.91
CA VAL A 230 6.24 2.60 4.45
C VAL A 230 7.25 2.70 3.32
N VAL A 231 7.90 3.85 3.18
CA VAL A 231 8.91 4.11 2.16
C VAL A 231 10.20 4.58 2.81
N LEU A 232 11.32 3.99 2.41
CA LEU A 232 12.64 4.49 2.77
C LEU A 232 13.15 5.42 1.67
N GLN A 233 13.46 6.65 2.06
CA GLN A 233 14.26 7.59 1.29
C GLN A 233 13.91 7.65 -0.21
N ASP A 234 14.83 7.27 -1.10
CA ASP A 234 14.73 7.47 -2.55
C ASP A 234 14.16 6.24 -3.27
N ASP A 235 13.47 5.33 -2.56
CA ASP A 235 12.86 4.14 -3.15
C ASP A 235 12.01 4.50 -4.39
N PHE A 236 12.33 3.86 -5.52
CA PHE A 236 11.76 4.21 -6.81
C PHE A 236 10.35 3.66 -7.01
N LEU A 237 10.00 2.55 -6.33
CA LEU A 237 8.81 1.77 -6.67
C LEU A 237 7.49 2.53 -6.44
N PRO A 238 7.31 3.23 -5.30
CA PRO A 238 6.09 4.01 -5.05
C PRO A 238 5.94 5.22 -5.98
N ARG A 239 7.06 5.67 -6.58
CA ARG A 239 7.15 6.93 -7.35
C ARG A 239 7.01 6.74 -8.85
N THR A 240 7.14 5.51 -9.35
CA THR A 240 7.30 5.29 -10.79
C THR A 240 6.02 4.87 -11.49
N ALA A 241 5.54 5.75 -12.37
CA ALA A 241 4.66 5.56 -13.54
C ALA A 241 4.77 4.23 -14.29
N THR A 242 6.01 3.76 -14.38
CA THR A 242 6.48 2.88 -15.44
C THR A 242 6.04 1.44 -15.19
N PRO A 243 5.63 0.72 -16.25
CA PRO A 243 5.43 -0.71 -16.17
C PRO A 243 6.65 -1.37 -15.52
N LEU A 244 6.39 -2.20 -14.51
CA LEU A 244 7.45 -2.83 -13.74
C LEU A 244 8.32 -3.78 -14.59
N GLU A 245 7.81 -4.20 -15.74
CA GLU A 245 8.58 -4.86 -16.82
C GLU A 245 9.88 -4.15 -17.13
N ASP A 246 9.79 -2.86 -17.46
CA ASP A 246 10.93 -2.11 -17.96
C ASP A 246 11.95 -1.93 -16.85
N ILE A 247 11.49 -1.74 -15.62
CA ILE A 247 12.31 -1.56 -14.42
C ILE A 247 13.07 -2.83 -14.08
N PHE A 248 12.37 -3.98 -13.99
CA PHE A 248 13.01 -5.23 -13.58
C PHE A 248 13.80 -5.90 -14.71
N LYS A 249 13.40 -5.75 -15.98
CA LYS A 249 14.22 -6.16 -17.14
C LYS A 249 15.46 -5.28 -17.30
N SER A 250 15.39 -4.03 -16.85
CA SER A 250 16.50 -3.06 -16.98
C SER A 250 17.21 -2.78 -15.66
N ILE A 251 17.26 -3.70 -14.68
CA ILE A 251 17.96 -3.46 -13.40
C ILE A 251 19.38 -2.90 -13.59
N PHE A 252 20.13 -3.44 -14.56
CA PHE A 252 21.49 -2.98 -14.88
C PHE A 252 21.55 -1.60 -15.56
N CYS A 253 20.43 -1.13 -16.12
CA CYS A 253 20.27 0.17 -16.78
C CYS A 253 19.22 1.04 -16.06
N LEU A 254 18.87 0.71 -14.80
CA LEU A 254 17.80 1.36 -14.06
C LEU A 254 18.04 2.87 -13.93
N PRO A 255 19.28 3.37 -13.70
CA PRO A 255 19.54 4.81 -13.72
C PRO A 255 19.15 5.49 -15.04
N CYS A 256 19.45 4.86 -16.18
CA CYS A 256 19.10 5.38 -17.50
C CYS A 256 17.58 5.34 -17.74
N LEU A 257 16.92 4.25 -17.33
CA LEU A 257 15.47 4.14 -17.42
C LEU A 257 14.79 5.21 -16.56
N LEU A 258 15.18 5.35 -15.29
CA LEU A 258 14.63 6.37 -14.40
C LEU A 258 14.86 7.78 -14.96
N PHE A 259 16.01 8.03 -15.60
CA PHE A 259 16.27 9.29 -16.29
C PHE A 259 15.27 9.54 -17.44
N LEU A 260 15.05 8.55 -18.31
CA LEU A 260 14.09 8.66 -19.42
C LEU A 260 12.66 8.87 -18.93
N VAL A 261 12.26 8.15 -17.87
CA VAL A 261 10.93 8.30 -17.28
C VAL A 261 10.78 9.66 -16.61
N CYS A 262 11.79 10.12 -15.87
CA CYS A 262 11.81 11.46 -15.25
C CYS A 262 11.69 12.57 -16.30
N LEU A 263 12.36 12.41 -17.44
CA LEU A 263 12.23 13.31 -18.58
C LEU A 263 10.80 13.31 -19.12
N ARG A 264 10.22 12.13 -19.37
CA ARG A 264 8.82 12.00 -19.85
C ARG A 264 7.84 12.63 -18.87
N ASP A 265 7.93 12.31 -17.59
CA ASP A 265 6.97 12.72 -16.55
C ASP A 265 7.02 14.22 -16.25
N THR A 266 8.10 14.89 -16.66
CA THR A 266 8.21 16.35 -16.61
C THR A 266 7.31 17.05 -17.61
N PHE A 267 7.08 16.44 -18.77
CA PHE A 267 6.25 17.04 -19.82
C PHE A 267 4.76 16.70 -19.65
N ILE A 268 4.39 15.93 -18.62
CA ILE A 268 3.00 15.61 -18.32
C ILE A 268 2.50 16.59 -17.25
N PRO A 269 1.51 17.46 -17.56
CA PRO A 269 0.93 18.37 -16.58
C PRO A 269 0.34 17.61 -15.38
N GLU A 270 0.50 18.17 -14.18
CA GLU A 270 -0.02 17.58 -12.94
C GLU A 270 -1.54 17.39 -12.98
N ASP A 271 -2.28 18.35 -13.52
CA ASP A 271 -3.75 18.24 -13.71
C ASP A 271 -4.13 17.06 -14.60
N ARG A 272 -3.30 16.72 -15.59
CA ARG A 272 -3.53 15.57 -16.47
C ARG A 272 -3.31 14.26 -15.74
N LYS A 273 -2.30 14.19 -14.85
CA LYS A 273 -2.04 13.00 -14.02
C LYS A 273 -3.17 12.78 -13.03
N LEU A 274 -3.65 13.86 -12.41
CA LEU A 274 -4.70 13.83 -11.38
C LEU A 274 -6.05 13.40 -11.94
N ARG A 275 -6.39 13.86 -13.16
CA ARG A 275 -7.65 13.53 -13.83
C ARG A 275 -7.65 12.16 -14.52
N ASP A 276 -6.53 11.44 -14.54
CA ASP A 276 -6.46 10.09 -15.11
C ASP A 276 -7.00 9.07 -14.09
N PRO A 277 -8.22 8.53 -14.27
CA PRO A 277 -8.80 7.60 -13.30
C PRO A 277 -8.04 6.27 -13.24
N ARG A 278 -7.28 5.92 -14.28
CA ARG A 278 -6.58 4.63 -14.41
C ARG A 278 -5.16 4.70 -13.84
N ARG A 279 -4.70 5.88 -13.42
CA ARG A 279 -3.40 6.05 -12.78
C ARG A 279 -3.45 5.44 -11.38
N LEU A 280 -2.58 4.47 -11.14
CA LEU A 280 -2.44 3.82 -9.84
C LEU A 280 -1.41 4.57 -8.97
N TYR A 281 -1.57 4.48 -7.66
CA TYR A 281 -0.77 5.14 -6.64
C TYR A 281 -0.40 4.15 -5.52
N ALA A 282 0.55 4.56 -4.68
CA ALA A 282 0.84 3.84 -3.44
C ALA A 282 -0.41 3.87 -2.54
N PRO A 283 -0.74 2.77 -1.87
CA PRO A 283 -2.00 2.66 -1.14
C PRO A 283 -1.92 3.33 0.24
N GLY A 284 -3.00 3.97 0.66
CA GLY A 284 -3.18 4.41 2.04
C GLY A 284 -2.30 5.57 2.51
N ARG A 285 -2.16 5.68 3.83
CA ARG A 285 -1.32 6.67 4.50
C ARG A 285 0.15 6.33 4.31
N MET A 286 0.99 7.32 4.05
CA MET A 286 2.42 7.12 3.87
C MET A 286 3.20 7.42 5.16
N TYR A 287 4.23 6.61 5.41
CA TYR A 287 5.30 6.84 6.37
C TYR A 287 6.61 6.86 5.58
N HIS A 288 7.27 8.02 5.56
CA HIS A 288 8.50 8.21 4.83
C HIS A 288 9.67 8.33 5.81
N ILE A 289 10.58 7.36 5.76
CA ILE A 289 11.80 7.33 6.57
C ILE A 289 12.87 8.14 5.83
N VAL A 290 13.31 9.23 6.44
CA VAL A 290 14.31 10.16 5.89
C VAL A 290 15.62 10.08 6.65
N GLU A 291 16.65 9.48 6.05
CA GLU A 291 18.03 9.35 6.54
C GLU A 291 19.08 10.13 5.71
N ARG A 292 18.69 10.77 4.59
CA ARG A 292 19.58 11.60 3.74
C ARG A 292 18.94 12.93 3.30
N LYS A 293 19.78 13.95 3.06
CA LYS A 293 19.41 15.29 2.54
C LYS A 293 20.42 15.73 1.46
N PHE A 294 19.98 16.54 0.52
CA PHE A 294 20.82 17.06 -0.56
C PHE A 294 22.06 17.83 -0.02
N CYS A 295 23.21 17.68 -0.69
CA CYS A 295 24.49 18.31 -0.34
C CYS A 295 25.08 18.01 1.05
N ARG A 296 24.67 16.93 1.73
CA ARG A 296 25.32 16.47 2.96
C ARG A 296 25.93 15.08 2.79
N CYS A 297 27.19 14.92 3.19
CA CYS A 297 27.88 13.64 3.18
C CYS A 297 27.45 12.79 4.38
N GLY A 298 26.97 11.57 4.13
CA GLY A 298 26.65 10.58 5.16
C GLY A 298 25.15 10.40 5.45
N ARG A 299 24.83 9.35 6.20
CA ARG A 299 23.48 9.11 6.75
C ARG A 299 23.35 9.85 8.07
N TYR A 300 22.22 10.51 8.29
CA TYR A 300 21.93 11.15 9.57
C TYR A 300 20.83 10.36 10.31
N PRO A 301 20.61 10.63 11.62
CA PRO A 301 19.61 9.91 12.38
C PRO A 301 18.23 9.96 11.69
N PRO A 302 17.60 8.81 11.40
CA PRO A 302 16.39 8.78 10.60
C PRO A 302 15.27 9.57 11.27
N GLU A 303 14.49 10.27 10.44
CA GLU A 303 13.25 10.96 10.80
C GLU A 303 12.10 10.29 10.04
N VAL A 304 10.98 9.98 10.71
CA VAL A 304 9.81 9.44 10.03
C VAL A 304 8.75 10.51 9.93
N ARG A 305 8.28 10.75 8.71
CA ARG A 305 7.23 11.71 8.42
C ARG A 305 6.00 11.00 7.87
N THR A 306 4.81 11.48 8.21
CA THR A 306 3.58 10.81 7.79
C THR A 306 2.54 11.78 7.26
N ALA A 307 1.82 11.37 6.21
CA ALA A 307 0.68 12.09 5.65
C ALA A 307 -0.18 11.17 4.78
N ILE A 308 -1.36 11.64 4.39
CA ILE A 308 -2.16 11.06 3.31
C ILE A 308 -1.96 11.96 2.08
N PRO A 309 -1.08 11.59 1.13
CA PRO A 309 -0.67 12.51 0.08
C PRO A 309 -1.73 12.62 -1.01
N VAL A 310 -2.63 13.60 -0.88
CA VAL A 310 -3.54 14.00 -1.97
C VAL A 310 -2.85 15.03 -2.88
N ASP A 311 -2.22 16.03 -2.25
CA ASP A 311 -1.34 16.98 -2.90
C ASP A 311 0.09 16.41 -2.96
N GLY A 312 0.80 16.62 -4.06
CA GLY A 312 2.18 16.15 -4.23
C GLY A 312 2.37 14.64 -4.41
N ARG A 313 1.34 13.81 -4.15
CA ARG A 313 1.11 12.37 -4.50
C ARG A 313 2.27 11.39 -4.38
N PHE A 314 3.40 11.81 -3.80
CA PHE A 314 4.62 11.03 -3.64
C PHE A 314 5.07 10.33 -4.95
N GLU A 315 4.93 11.03 -6.09
CA GLU A 315 5.13 10.46 -7.44
C GLU A 315 6.32 11.07 -8.21
N HIS A 316 7.13 11.88 -7.54
CA HIS A 316 8.30 12.47 -8.17
C HIS A 316 9.45 11.46 -8.18
N ILE A 317 9.87 11.08 -9.38
CA ILE A 317 11.00 10.18 -9.56
C ILE A 317 12.28 10.87 -9.07
N VAL A 318 12.96 10.21 -8.13
CA VAL A 318 14.26 10.61 -7.60
C VAL A 318 15.34 9.85 -8.35
N LEU A 319 16.29 10.57 -8.94
CA LEU A 319 17.44 9.96 -9.61
C LEU A 319 18.55 9.69 -8.58
N SER A 320 18.49 8.53 -7.92
CA SER A 320 19.42 8.14 -6.86
C SER A 320 20.11 6.82 -7.18
N CYS A 321 21.41 6.73 -6.90
CA CYS A 321 22.15 5.47 -6.93
C CYS A 321 21.79 4.53 -5.77
N HIS A 322 21.04 5.02 -4.79
CA HIS A 322 20.59 4.25 -3.63
C HIS A 322 19.17 3.68 -3.80
N ALA A 323 18.46 4.03 -4.88
CA ALA A 323 17.05 3.70 -5.05
C ALA A 323 16.74 2.19 -4.90
N THR A 324 17.62 1.31 -5.37
CA THR A 324 17.46 -0.15 -5.21
C THR A 324 17.79 -0.64 -3.81
N SER A 325 18.73 0.01 -3.12
CA SER A 325 19.05 -0.32 -1.73
C SER A 325 17.93 0.13 -0.80
N ASP A 326 17.37 1.31 -1.05
CA ASP A 326 16.25 1.87 -0.29
C ASP A 326 14.97 1.04 -0.45
N HIS A 327 14.81 0.39 -1.60
CA HIS A 327 13.75 -0.58 -1.84
C HIS A 327 13.88 -1.86 -1.01
N GLY A 328 15.08 -2.19 -0.52
CA GLY A 328 15.35 -3.46 0.15
C GLY A 328 14.81 -3.51 1.59
N ILE A 329 14.00 -4.53 1.88
CA ILE A 329 13.40 -4.76 3.21
C ILE A 329 14.40 -4.71 4.39
N ILE A 330 15.64 -5.17 4.19
CA ILE A 330 16.67 -5.15 5.24
C ILE A 330 17.10 -3.73 5.61
N TRP A 331 17.09 -2.80 4.66
CA TRP A 331 17.41 -1.40 4.89
C TRP A 331 16.24 -0.67 5.55
N ILE A 332 15.01 -0.99 5.12
CA ILE A 332 13.78 -0.49 5.74
C ILE A 332 13.76 -0.91 7.21
N GLU A 333 13.99 -2.19 7.52
CA GLU A 333 14.05 -2.68 8.91
C GLU A 333 15.08 -1.92 9.74
N ARG A 334 16.31 -1.79 9.22
CA ARG A 334 17.41 -1.18 9.95
C ARG A 334 17.17 0.29 10.25
N GLU A 335 16.69 1.06 9.29
CA GLU A 335 16.43 2.49 9.50
C GLU A 335 15.13 2.72 10.27
N ALA A 336 14.14 1.83 10.15
CA ALA A 336 12.93 1.88 10.97
C ALA A 336 13.25 1.62 12.46
N GLU A 337 14.09 0.62 12.77
CA GLU A 337 14.47 0.31 14.16
C GLU A 337 15.14 1.51 14.82
N LYS A 338 16.17 2.07 14.18
CA LYS A 338 16.87 3.27 14.65
C LYS A 338 15.92 4.46 14.84
N ALA A 339 14.92 4.60 13.97
CA ALA A 339 13.95 5.68 14.07
C ALA A 339 13.06 5.51 15.31
N VAL A 340 12.57 4.29 15.56
CA VAL A 340 11.75 3.98 16.74
C VAL A 340 12.55 4.17 18.03
N GLU A 341 13.79 3.67 18.10
CA GLU A 341 14.69 3.87 19.25
C GLU A 341 14.86 5.36 19.57
N ARG A 342 15.18 6.16 18.55
CA ARG A 342 15.37 7.61 18.70
C ARG A 342 14.08 8.33 19.12
N MET A 343 12.93 7.96 18.56
CA MET A 343 11.65 8.55 18.96
C MET A 343 11.32 8.24 20.42
N ARG A 344 11.66 7.03 20.90
CA ARG A 344 11.49 6.63 22.31
C ARG A 344 12.41 7.43 23.22
N GLU A 345 13.68 7.62 22.85
CA GLU A 345 14.62 8.47 23.59
C GLU A 345 14.11 9.92 23.70
N MET A 346 13.76 10.55 22.58
CA MET A 346 13.25 11.93 22.55
C MET A 346 11.95 12.11 23.32
N SER A 347 11.03 11.13 23.25
CA SER A 347 9.79 11.19 24.02
C SER A 347 10.06 11.03 25.52
N SER A 348 10.94 10.13 25.94
CA SER A 348 11.29 9.94 27.35
C SER A 348 11.85 11.20 28.04
N GLU A 349 12.57 12.05 27.29
CA GLU A 349 13.11 13.32 27.80
C GLU A 349 12.06 14.44 27.92
N THR A 350 10.93 14.33 27.21
CA THR A 350 9.97 15.45 27.00
C THR A 350 8.60 15.22 27.68
N ILE A 351 8.34 14.03 28.24
CA ILE A 351 7.00 13.68 28.76
C ILE A 351 6.69 14.40 30.09
N THR A 352 5.72 15.32 30.04
CA THR A 352 5.04 15.90 31.22
C THR A 352 3.56 15.51 31.32
N THR A 353 3.00 14.87 30.27
CA THR A 353 1.59 14.47 30.16
C THR A 353 1.41 12.94 30.11
N ALA A 354 0.26 12.43 30.55
CA ALA A 354 0.03 10.99 30.63
C ALA A 354 -0.07 10.32 29.24
N PRO A 355 0.57 9.15 29.00
CA PRO A 355 0.61 8.49 27.69
C PRO A 355 -0.77 8.16 27.08
N LYS A 356 -1.76 7.84 27.92
CA LYS A 356 -3.12 7.54 27.45
C LYS A 356 -3.81 8.74 26.79
N VAL A 357 -3.54 9.95 27.30
CA VAL A 357 -4.12 11.20 26.76
C VAL A 357 -3.51 11.50 25.39
N GLN A 358 -2.18 11.36 25.27
CA GLN A 358 -1.46 11.54 24.00
C GLN A 358 -1.96 10.56 22.92
N LYS A 359 -2.21 9.29 23.28
CA LYS A 359 -2.77 8.29 22.35
C LYS A 359 -4.16 8.66 21.86
N LEU A 360 -5.03 9.13 22.75
CA LEU A 360 -6.39 9.53 22.39
C LEU A 360 -6.40 10.77 21.49
N GLU A 361 -5.63 11.80 21.85
CA GLU A 361 -5.48 13.02 21.03
C GLU A 361 -4.95 12.67 19.65
N ARG A 362 -3.95 11.78 19.56
CA ARG A 362 -3.40 11.38 18.28
C ARG A 362 -4.43 10.62 17.44
N LEU A 363 -5.20 9.70 18.00
CA LEU A 363 -6.30 9.02 17.29
C LEU A 363 -7.31 10.02 16.69
N GLN A 364 -7.70 11.04 17.45
CA GLN A 364 -8.59 12.10 16.94
C GLN A 364 -7.96 12.88 15.79
N THR A 365 -6.64 13.18 15.85
CA THR A 365 -5.96 13.81 14.72
C THR A 365 -5.87 12.90 13.50
N PHE A 366 -5.75 11.58 13.65
CA PHE A 366 -5.77 10.63 12.54
C PHE A 366 -7.11 10.64 11.79
N GLU A 367 -8.22 10.58 12.53
CA GLU A 367 -9.56 10.64 11.96
C GLU A 367 -9.79 11.97 11.22
N LYS A 368 -9.33 13.07 11.83
CA LYS A 368 -9.40 14.39 11.20
C LYS A 368 -8.57 14.48 9.93
N GLU A 369 -7.31 14.05 9.96
CA GLU A 369 -6.42 14.05 8.79
C GLU A 369 -7.00 13.19 7.64
N HIS A 370 -7.64 12.06 7.96
CA HIS A 370 -8.31 11.23 6.97
C HIS A 370 -9.52 11.93 6.35
N LYS A 371 -10.37 12.55 7.18
CA LYS A 371 -11.50 13.34 6.70
C LYS A 371 -11.05 14.51 5.82
N ASP A 372 -10.04 15.25 6.25
CA ASP A 372 -9.49 16.38 5.49
C ASP A 372 -8.92 15.90 4.14
N ALA A 373 -8.30 14.71 4.08
CA ALA A 373 -7.80 14.13 2.85
C ALA A 373 -8.93 13.71 1.88
N LEU A 374 -10.03 13.12 2.38
CA LEU A 374 -11.21 12.80 1.59
C LEU A 374 -11.84 14.06 0.98
N GLU A 375 -12.06 15.09 1.79
CA GLU A 375 -12.57 16.39 1.33
C GLU A 375 -11.63 17.06 0.32
N ARG A 376 -10.31 16.96 0.55
CA ARG A 376 -9.31 17.47 -0.38
C ARG A 376 -9.35 16.75 -1.72
N ALA A 377 -9.50 15.42 -1.74
CA ALA A 377 -9.60 14.64 -2.97
C ALA A 377 -10.82 15.07 -3.80
N VAL A 378 -11.96 15.30 -3.15
CA VAL A 378 -13.17 15.84 -3.80
C VAL A 378 -12.90 17.25 -4.36
N SER A 379 -12.29 18.14 -3.57
CA SER A 379 -11.98 19.52 -4.01
C SER A 379 -11.06 19.58 -5.24
N LEU A 380 -10.23 18.55 -5.42
CA LEU A 380 -9.31 18.41 -6.54
C LEU A 380 -9.94 17.72 -7.77
N ASN A 381 -11.22 17.36 -7.71
CA ASN A 381 -11.92 16.59 -8.73
C ASN A 381 -11.21 15.26 -9.04
N VAL A 382 -10.71 14.58 -8.01
CA VAL A 382 -10.17 13.23 -8.16
C VAL A 382 -11.31 12.32 -8.63
N PRO A 383 -11.14 11.54 -9.71
CA PRO A 383 -12.19 10.66 -10.21
C PRO A 383 -12.68 9.69 -9.13
N TYR A 384 -14.01 9.59 -9.00
CA TYR A 384 -14.69 8.71 -8.04
C TYR A 384 -14.30 8.95 -6.56
N ALA A 385 -13.83 10.16 -6.23
CA ALA A 385 -13.63 10.55 -4.84
C ALA A 385 -14.98 10.71 -4.13
N VAL A 386 -15.04 10.20 -2.91
CA VAL A 386 -16.23 10.13 -2.08
C VAL A 386 -16.01 10.99 -0.83
N THR A 387 -17.08 11.60 -0.31
CA THR A 387 -17.02 12.40 0.91
C THR A 387 -16.99 11.52 2.16
N ALA A 388 -16.45 12.05 3.26
CA ALA A 388 -16.43 11.33 4.55
C ALA A 388 -17.84 10.93 5.04
N SER A 389 -18.87 11.70 4.70
CA SER A 389 -20.28 11.38 5.02
C SER A 389 -20.81 10.18 4.25
N GLU A 390 -20.44 10.06 2.98
CA GLU A 390 -20.84 8.93 2.13
C GLU A 390 -20.13 7.64 2.58
N GLU A 391 -18.83 7.72 2.88
CA GLU A 391 -18.04 6.61 3.47
C GLU A 391 -18.64 6.09 4.77
N ALA A 392 -18.95 6.99 5.72
CA ALA A 392 -19.54 6.60 7.01
C ALA A 392 -20.92 5.94 6.86
N SER A 393 -21.67 6.29 5.80
CA SER A 393 -22.95 5.68 5.50
C SER A 393 -22.83 4.27 4.89
N GLU A 394 -21.72 3.99 4.19
CA GLU A 394 -21.43 2.66 3.66
C GLU A 394 -21.02 1.68 4.77
N ASP A 395 -20.20 2.12 5.72
CA ASP A 395 -19.75 1.29 6.85
C ASP A 395 -20.91 0.88 7.81
N GLN A 396 -22.05 1.59 7.76
CA GLN A 396 -23.22 1.34 8.60
C GLN A 396 -24.31 0.47 7.96
N LYS A 397 -24.24 0.14 6.66
CA LYS A 397 -25.23 -0.75 6.02
C LYS A 397 -24.97 -2.21 6.41
N PRO A 398 -25.88 -2.90 7.11
CA PRO A 398 -25.83 -4.36 7.19
C PRO A 398 -26.11 -4.91 5.78
N GLU A 399 -25.26 -5.78 5.24
CA GLU A 399 -25.64 -6.55 4.05
C GLU A 399 -26.80 -7.48 4.43
N GLU A 400 -28.04 -7.11 4.10
CA GLU A 400 -29.17 -8.02 4.16
C GLU A 400 -28.93 -9.18 3.18
N ALA A 401 -28.96 -10.41 3.69
CA ALA A 401 -29.03 -11.60 2.88
C ALA A 401 -30.33 -11.57 2.06
N PRO A 402 -30.33 -11.83 0.74
CA PRO A 402 -31.57 -11.91 -0.01
C PRO A 402 -32.39 -13.07 0.54
N GLN A 403 -33.56 -12.74 1.09
CA GLN A 403 -34.59 -13.73 1.43
C GLN A 403 -34.99 -14.49 0.17
N SER A 404 -35.12 -15.80 0.36
CA SER A 404 -35.55 -16.79 -0.61
C SER A 404 -36.87 -16.44 -1.30
N GLU A 405 -36.87 -16.46 -2.62
CA GLU A 405 -38.06 -16.86 -3.38
C GLU A 405 -37.90 -18.33 -3.76
N THR A 406 -38.81 -19.13 -3.20
CA THR A 406 -39.03 -20.54 -3.46
C THR A 406 -39.54 -20.74 -4.88
N GLU A 407 -38.82 -21.51 -5.69
CA GLU A 407 -39.43 -22.43 -6.67
C GLU A 407 -38.70 -23.77 -6.63
N ASP A 408 -39.51 -24.83 -6.53
CA ASP A 408 -39.15 -26.25 -6.51
C ASP A 408 -38.22 -26.64 -7.67
N VAL A 409 -37.35 -27.64 -7.45
CA VAL A 409 -37.30 -28.90 -8.23
C VAL A 409 -36.14 -29.79 -7.78
N SER A 410 -36.54 -30.96 -7.26
CA SER A 410 -35.90 -32.28 -7.27
C SER A 410 -34.61 -32.55 -6.48
N GLU A 411 -34.72 -33.58 -5.65
CA GLU A 411 -33.70 -34.26 -4.87
C GLU A 411 -32.51 -34.73 -5.72
N THR A 412 -31.29 -34.47 -5.25
CA THR A 412 -30.19 -35.42 -5.45
C THR A 412 -29.24 -35.38 -4.26
N LYS A 413 -29.14 -36.50 -3.54
CA LYS A 413 -28.17 -36.72 -2.47
C LYS A 413 -26.75 -36.53 -3.00
N SER A 414 -25.97 -35.59 -2.44
CA SER A 414 -24.52 -35.72 -2.42
C SER A 414 -23.89 -35.10 -1.16
N LYS A 415 -22.79 -35.73 -0.77
CA LYS A 415 -22.08 -35.72 0.51
C LYS A 415 -21.72 -34.32 1.05
N SER A 416 -21.72 -34.22 2.38
CA SER A 416 -21.22 -33.08 3.17
C SER A 416 -19.74 -32.80 2.90
N THR A 417 -19.45 -31.81 2.07
CA THR A 417 -18.18 -31.07 2.07
C THR A 417 -18.40 -29.81 2.91
N SER A 418 -17.59 -29.60 3.95
CA SER A 418 -17.63 -28.36 4.73
C SER A 418 -17.46 -27.18 3.77
N GLY A 419 -18.43 -26.27 3.74
CA GLY A 419 -18.51 -25.19 2.77
C GLY A 419 -17.28 -24.29 2.85
N ARG A 420 -16.37 -24.44 1.89
CA ARG A 420 -15.23 -23.54 1.70
C ARG A 420 -15.77 -22.19 1.22
N THR A 421 -15.47 -21.11 1.93
CA THR A 421 -15.92 -19.77 1.52
C THR A 421 -15.24 -19.39 0.20
N ASN A 422 -16.04 -19.20 -0.85
CA ASN A 422 -15.55 -18.78 -2.16
C ASN A 422 -15.62 -17.24 -2.27
N TRP A 423 -14.44 -16.61 -2.26
CA TRP A 423 -14.28 -15.16 -2.34
C TRP A 423 -14.48 -14.59 -3.74
N ASP A 424 -14.43 -15.42 -4.80
CA ASP A 424 -14.70 -14.96 -6.17
C ASP A 424 -16.12 -14.41 -6.30
N HIS A 425 -17.11 -15.07 -5.69
CA HIS A 425 -18.50 -14.61 -5.68
C HIS A 425 -18.70 -13.34 -4.84
N VAL A 426 -17.89 -13.17 -3.80
CA VAL A 426 -17.94 -12.00 -2.91
C VAL A 426 -17.42 -10.78 -3.66
N VAL A 427 -16.27 -10.92 -4.33
CA VAL A 427 -15.63 -9.84 -5.08
C VAL A 427 -16.43 -9.45 -6.33
N GLN A 428 -17.22 -10.37 -6.91
CA GLN A 428 -18.18 -10.03 -7.97
C GLN A 428 -19.19 -8.95 -7.55
N LYS A 429 -19.56 -8.84 -6.27
CA LYS A 429 -20.43 -7.74 -5.81
C LYS A 429 -19.74 -6.39 -5.89
N LEU A 430 -18.46 -6.32 -5.53
CA LEU A 430 -17.64 -5.11 -5.66
C LEU A 430 -17.37 -4.75 -7.13
N PHE A 431 -17.38 -5.73 -8.03
CA PHE A 431 -17.39 -5.47 -9.47
C PHE A 431 -18.75 -4.96 -9.97
N LYS A 432 -19.87 -5.54 -9.51
CA LYS A 432 -21.24 -5.17 -9.93
C LYS A 432 -21.74 -3.84 -9.37
N LYS A 433 -21.34 -3.45 -8.15
CA LYS A 433 -21.60 -2.10 -7.60
C LYS A 433 -21.16 -0.99 -8.57
N THR A 434 -20.14 -1.27 -9.37
CA THR A 434 -19.61 -0.39 -10.42
C THR A 434 -20.53 -0.25 -11.65
N GLU A 435 -21.36 -1.24 -11.96
CA GLU A 435 -22.29 -1.20 -13.11
C GLU A 435 -23.63 -0.53 -12.76
N SER A 436 -24.07 -0.60 -11.49
CA SER A 436 -25.33 0.00 -11.04
C SER A 436 -25.23 1.48 -10.65
N GLY A 437 -24.01 2.05 -10.59
CA GLY A 437 -23.78 3.48 -10.43
C GLY A 437 -23.97 4.21 -11.76
N ASP A 438 -25.22 4.33 -12.20
CA ASP A 438 -25.54 4.84 -13.53
C ASP A 438 -25.13 6.31 -13.72
N ILE A 439 -24.68 6.54 -14.95
CA ILE A 439 -23.98 7.69 -15.47
C ILE A 439 -24.96 8.84 -15.71
N GLN A 440 -24.95 9.88 -14.88
CA GLN A 440 -25.42 11.20 -15.29
C GLN A 440 -24.25 12.04 -15.83
N LEU A 441 -23.75 11.62 -17.00
CA LEU A 441 -23.10 12.57 -17.90
C LEU A 441 -24.23 13.41 -18.50
N ASN A 442 -24.41 14.63 -17.98
CA ASN A 442 -25.16 15.68 -18.66
C ASN A 442 -24.55 15.90 -20.05
N ARG A 443 -25.15 15.25 -21.04
CA ARG A 443 -24.93 15.53 -22.44
C ARG A 443 -25.73 16.80 -22.75
N GLU A 444 -25.17 17.96 -22.40
CA GLU A 444 -25.70 19.24 -22.88
C GLU A 444 -25.54 19.31 -24.40
N SER A 445 -26.67 19.08 -25.04
CA SER A 445 -27.15 19.65 -26.29
C SER A 445 -26.28 20.78 -26.85
N ASN A 446 -25.59 20.51 -27.96
CA ASN A 446 -25.35 21.52 -28.99
C ASN A 446 -25.49 20.86 -30.37
N ALA A 447 -26.75 20.71 -30.76
CA ALA A 447 -27.16 20.67 -32.15
C ALA A 447 -28.33 21.65 -32.27
N LEU A 448 -28.10 22.77 -32.97
CA LEU A 448 -29.03 23.60 -33.77
C LEU A 448 -28.61 25.08 -33.76
N ASN A 449 -27.68 25.42 -34.66
CA ASN A 449 -27.77 26.44 -35.71
C ASN A 449 -26.39 26.91 -36.15
#